data_AF-A0A958EU66-F1
#
_entry.id   AF-A0A958EU66-F1
#
_cell.length_a   1.000
_cell.length_b   1.000
_cell.length_c   1.000
_cell.angle_alpha   90.00
_cell.angle_beta   90.00
_cell.angle_gamma   90.00
#
_symmetry.space_group_name_H-M   'P 1'
#
loop_
_entity.id
_entity.type
_entity.pdbx_description
1 polymer ?
#
loop_
_entity_poly.entity_id
_entity_poly.type
_entity_poly.pdbx_seq_one_letter_code
_entity_poly.pdbx_strand_id
1 'polypeptide(L)'
;MSDLITKFSFGVGDRFAHQAKAQLTAIKMAKDAGFEITPVWNKSYREHSTIGSRPEVTRQQADLAVKELGWKGSYLLDADHINLNNVDFFLDSCDFYTIDVAEYIGKKTDDNLVESFCGQNEKYIGELSLPGLGSVEVTAELIKQVGQKYLNAAIEAGKIY
;
A
#
# COMPACT_ATOMS: atom_id res chain seq x y z
N MET A 1 -11.40 -15.64 10.67
CA MET A 1 -10.33 -15.32 9.71
C MET A 1 -9.15 -14.88 10.54
N SER A 2 -7.98 -15.51 10.42
CA SER A 2 -6.77 -14.95 11.00
C SER A 2 -6.46 -13.64 10.28
N ASP A 3 -6.25 -12.55 11.02
CA ASP A 3 -5.85 -11.30 10.40
C ASP A 3 -4.53 -11.53 9.64
N LEU A 4 -4.55 -11.27 8.33
CA LEU A 4 -3.40 -11.46 7.43
C LEU A 4 -2.22 -10.56 7.85
N ILE A 5 -2.51 -9.45 8.52
CA ILE A 5 -1.58 -8.43 9.00
C ILE A 5 -1.90 -8.05 10.45
N THR A 6 -0.90 -7.90 11.31
CA THR A 6 -1.08 -7.45 12.70
C THR A 6 -1.36 -5.94 12.79
N LYS A 7 -1.69 -5.44 13.98
CA LYS A 7 -1.87 -4.00 14.24
C LYS A 7 -0.72 -3.14 13.72
N PHE A 8 0.50 -3.64 13.82
CA PHE A 8 1.69 -3.02 13.25
C PHE A 8 2.26 -3.90 12.14
N SER A 9 2.70 -3.27 11.07
CA SER A 9 3.52 -3.89 10.03
C SER A 9 4.75 -3.03 9.79
N PHE A 10 5.80 -3.63 9.24
CA PHE A 10 7.02 -2.90 8.94
C PHE A 10 7.57 -3.34 7.58
N GLY A 11 7.68 -2.37 6.66
CA GLY A 11 8.31 -2.55 5.36
C GLY A 11 9.81 -2.84 5.51
N VAL A 12 10.25 -4.00 5.04
CA VAL A 12 11.63 -4.48 5.13
C VAL A 12 12.21 -4.70 3.74
N GLY A 13 12.45 -3.61 3.02
CA GLY A 13 12.99 -3.65 1.67
C GLY A 13 14.34 -4.37 1.59
N ASP A 14 14.47 -5.31 0.66
CA ASP A 14 15.70 -6.08 0.43
C ASP A 14 16.03 -6.08 -1.06
N ARG A 15 16.75 -5.05 -1.50
CA ARG A 15 17.09 -4.90 -2.93
C ARG A 15 17.90 -6.07 -3.45
N PHE A 16 18.75 -6.68 -2.63
CA PHE A 16 19.74 -7.66 -3.09
C PHE A 16 19.44 -9.09 -2.64
N ALA A 17 18.34 -9.31 -1.91
CA ALA A 17 17.92 -10.62 -1.44
C ALA A 17 18.96 -11.27 -0.51
N HIS A 18 19.57 -10.46 0.38
CA HIS A 18 20.63 -10.87 1.30
C HIS A 18 20.36 -10.51 2.77
N GLN A 19 19.26 -9.79 3.04
CA GLN A 19 19.00 -9.16 4.33
C GLN A 19 17.85 -9.82 5.09
N ALA A 20 17.04 -10.66 4.43
CA ALA A 20 15.84 -11.28 5.00
C ALA A 20 16.05 -11.89 6.41
N LYS A 21 17.13 -12.64 6.65
CA LYS A 21 17.40 -13.24 7.98
C LYS A 21 17.68 -12.18 9.04
N ALA A 22 18.50 -11.17 8.72
CA ALA A 22 18.83 -10.11 9.66
C ALA A 22 17.59 -9.26 9.99
N GLN A 23 16.80 -8.91 8.97
CA GLN A 23 15.54 -8.18 9.11
C GLN A 23 14.54 -8.95 9.98
N LEU A 24 14.33 -10.24 9.71
CA LEU A 24 13.41 -11.06 10.51
C LEU A 24 13.91 -11.29 11.93
N THR A 25 15.23 -11.36 12.14
CA THR A 25 15.83 -11.44 13.48
C THR A 25 15.50 -10.18 14.30
N ALA A 26 15.60 -8.99 13.70
CA ALA A 26 15.23 -7.74 14.36
C ALA A 26 13.73 -7.70 14.73
N ILE A 27 12.86 -8.18 13.83
CA ILE A 27 11.42 -8.28 14.09
C ILE A 27 11.11 -9.30 15.19
N LYS A 28 11.85 -10.41 15.26
CA LYS A 28 11.76 -11.38 16.36
C LYS A 28 12.15 -10.74 17.70
N MET A 29 13.22 -9.93 17.74
CA MET A 29 13.58 -9.18 18.94
C MET A 29 12.48 -8.21 19.38
N ALA A 30 11.82 -7.54 18.43
CA ALA A 30 10.67 -6.69 18.73
C ALA A 30 9.51 -7.50 19.33
N LYS A 31 9.25 -8.70 18.78
CA LYS A 31 8.25 -9.63 19.32
C LYS A 31 8.59 -10.09 20.74
N ASP A 32 9.85 -10.43 21.01
CA ASP A 32 10.31 -10.82 22.35
C ASP A 32 10.20 -9.66 23.35
N ALA A 33 10.27 -8.41 22.87
CA ALA A 33 10.00 -7.19 23.65
C ALA A 33 8.50 -6.86 23.78
N GLY A 34 7.59 -7.70 23.28
CA GLY A 34 6.15 -7.55 23.39
C GLY A 34 5.47 -6.80 22.23
N PHE A 35 6.18 -6.51 21.15
CA PHE A 35 5.62 -5.84 19.96
C PHE A 35 5.36 -6.85 18.84
N GLU A 36 4.09 -7.13 18.57
CA GLU A 36 3.72 -7.94 17.41
C GLU A 36 3.73 -7.08 16.13
N ILE A 37 4.64 -7.43 15.22
CA ILE A 37 4.86 -6.73 13.95
C ILE A 37 4.89 -7.77 12.83
N THR A 38 4.07 -7.57 11.79
CA THR A 38 4.15 -8.33 10.53
C THR A 38 5.26 -7.74 9.66
N PRO A 39 6.35 -8.47 9.35
CA PRO A 39 7.32 -8.02 8.37
C PRO A 39 6.72 -8.08 6.97
N VAL A 40 6.94 -7.03 6.18
CA VAL A 40 6.47 -6.90 4.81
C VAL A 40 7.68 -6.66 3.90
N TRP A 41 8.16 -7.68 3.20
CA TRP A 41 9.26 -7.50 2.26
C TRP A 41 8.76 -6.78 1.01
N ASN A 42 9.25 -5.56 0.80
CA ASN A 42 8.78 -4.72 -0.30
C ASN A 42 9.88 -4.48 -1.34
N LYS A 43 9.49 -4.44 -2.61
CA LYS A 43 10.37 -3.98 -3.69
C LYS A 43 9.57 -3.55 -4.91
N SER A 44 9.92 -2.41 -5.47
CA SER A 44 9.22 -1.83 -6.62
C SER A 44 9.67 -2.41 -7.96
N TYR A 45 8.84 -2.25 -8.99
CA TYR A 45 9.18 -2.65 -10.36
C TYR A 45 10.46 -1.96 -10.86
N ARG A 46 10.64 -0.69 -10.48
CA ARG A 46 11.83 0.10 -10.82
C ARG A 46 13.09 -0.50 -10.21
N GLU A 47 13.03 -0.92 -8.95
CA GLU A 47 14.17 -1.56 -8.28
C GLU A 47 14.47 -2.93 -8.88
N HIS A 48 13.45 -3.73 -9.16
CA HIS A 48 13.61 -5.01 -9.86
C HIS A 48 14.30 -4.83 -11.21
N SER A 49 13.80 -3.90 -12.03
CA SER A 49 14.33 -3.58 -13.36
C SER A 49 15.78 -3.08 -13.30
N THR A 50 16.07 -2.19 -12.34
CA THR A 50 17.40 -1.55 -12.23
C THR A 50 18.51 -2.55 -11.92
N ILE A 51 18.22 -3.55 -11.09
CA ILE A 51 19.22 -4.55 -10.69
C ILE A 51 19.08 -5.90 -11.42
N GLY A 52 18.13 -6.02 -12.35
CA GLY A 52 17.89 -7.26 -13.10
C GLY A 52 17.41 -8.42 -12.25
N SER A 53 16.57 -8.15 -11.25
CA SER A 53 16.02 -9.17 -10.34
C SER A 53 14.52 -9.37 -10.56
N ARG A 54 13.93 -10.40 -9.95
CA ARG A 54 12.50 -10.68 -10.05
C ARG A 54 11.84 -10.97 -8.68
N PRO A 55 10.51 -10.79 -8.53
CA PRO A 55 9.83 -10.90 -7.24
C PRO A 55 9.90 -12.30 -6.64
N GLU A 56 10.00 -13.33 -7.49
CA GLU A 56 10.12 -14.73 -7.07
C GLU A 56 11.37 -14.93 -6.19
N VAL A 57 12.46 -14.19 -6.45
CA VAL A 57 13.69 -14.25 -5.66
C VAL A 57 13.47 -13.67 -4.26
N THR A 58 12.80 -12.51 -4.17
CA THR A 58 12.43 -11.90 -2.89
C THR A 58 11.57 -12.87 -2.07
N ARG A 59 10.57 -13.49 -2.73
CA ARG A 59 9.66 -14.47 -2.13
C ARG A 59 10.43 -15.65 -1.53
N GLN A 60 11.31 -16.25 -2.33
CA GLN A 60 12.15 -17.37 -1.90
C GLN A 60 13.04 -17.01 -0.70
N GLN A 61 13.64 -15.81 -0.68
CA GLN A 61 14.49 -15.41 0.45
C GLN A 61 13.70 -15.16 1.73
N ALA A 62 12.51 -14.54 1.63
CA ALA A 62 11.62 -14.39 2.77
C ALA A 62 11.16 -15.76 3.31
N ASP A 63 10.80 -16.70 2.43
CA ASP A 63 10.40 -18.07 2.81
C ASP A 63 11.52 -18.79 3.54
N LEU A 64 12.72 -18.69 2.99
CA LEU A 64 13.90 -19.32 3.56
C LEU A 64 14.20 -18.75 4.95
N ALA A 65 14.18 -17.43 5.11
CA ALA A 65 14.41 -16.78 6.40
C ALA A 65 13.35 -17.18 7.44
N VAL A 66 12.07 -17.20 7.05
CA VAL A 66 10.95 -17.62 7.92
C VAL A 66 11.14 -19.06 8.39
N LYS A 67 11.45 -19.97 7.44
CA LYS A 67 11.69 -21.38 7.74
C LYS A 67 12.87 -21.58 8.67
N GLU A 68 14.01 -20.98 8.36
CA GLU A 68 15.25 -21.18 9.12
C GLU A 68 15.20 -20.57 10.53
N LEU A 69 14.57 -19.40 10.69
CA LEU A 69 14.43 -18.75 11.99
C LEU A 69 13.23 -19.28 12.80
N GLY A 70 12.47 -20.22 12.22
CA GLY A 70 11.32 -20.84 12.84
C GLY A 70 10.20 -19.85 13.14
N TRP A 71 10.06 -18.79 12.34
CA TRP A 71 9.03 -17.78 12.52
C TRP A 71 7.63 -18.38 12.33
N LYS A 72 6.73 -18.05 13.26
CA LYS A 72 5.35 -18.57 13.30
C LYS A 72 4.28 -17.51 13.07
N GLY A 73 4.68 -16.23 12.98
CA GLY A 73 3.76 -15.15 12.68
C GLY A 73 3.49 -15.05 11.18
N SER A 74 2.49 -14.24 10.81
CA SER A 74 2.30 -13.80 9.44
C SER A 74 3.50 -12.97 8.97
N TYR A 75 3.69 -12.93 7.66
CA TYR A 75 4.62 -12.05 6.97
C TYR A 75 4.13 -11.93 5.53
N LEU A 76 4.48 -10.84 4.85
CA LEU A 76 3.94 -10.50 3.54
C LEU A 76 5.05 -10.06 2.58
N LEU A 77 4.74 -10.08 1.29
CA LEU A 77 5.51 -9.47 0.23
C LEU A 77 4.70 -8.38 -0.45
N ASP A 78 5.22 -7.16 -0.42
CA ASP A 78 4.62 -5.98 -1.03
C ASP A 78 5.18 -5.71 -2.43
N ALA A 79 4.27 -5.73 -3.40
CA ALA A 79 4.47 -5.19 -4.73
C ALA A 79 4.40 -3.66 -4.63
N ASP A 80 5.55 -3.04 -4.45
CA ASP A 80 5.65 -1.61 -4.18
C ASP A 80 5.46 -0.78 -5.47
N HIS A 81 4.68 0.29 -5.39
CA HIS A 81 4.38 1.20 -6.50
C HIS A 81 3.85 0.53 -7.79
N ILE A 82 2.79 -0.29 -7.70
CA ILE A 82 2.19 -0.94 -8.86
C ILE A 82 1.25 -0.02 -9.64
N ASN A 83 1.11 -0.29 -10.94
CA ASN A 83 0.10 0.25 -11.85
C ASN A 83 -0.31 -0.84 -12.86
N LEU A 84 -1.29 -0.55 -13.72
CA LEU A 84 -1.79 -1.51 -14.72
C LEU A 84 -0.71 -2.09 -15.66
N ASN A 85 0.40 -1.37 -15.88
CA ASN A 85 1.43 -1.83 -16.79
C ASN A 85 2.40 -2.83 -16.14
N ASN A 86 2.42 -2.93 -14.81
CA ASN A 86 3.43 -3.73 -14.11
C ASN A 86 2.85 -4.68 -13.05
N VAL A 87 1.57 -4.59 -12.69
CA VAL A 87 0.97 -5.42 -11.63
C VAL A 87 1.12 -6.91 -11.91
N ASP A 88 0.96 -7.33 -13.16
CA ASP A 88 1.11 -8.73 -13.60
C ASP A 88 2.48 -9.32 -13.26
N PHE A 89 3.53 -8.50 -13.18
CA PHE A 89 4.88 -8.92 -12.81
C PHE A 89 4.97 -9.46 -11.37
N PHE A 90 4.01 -9.12 -10.51
CA PHE A 90 4.04 -9.43 -9.07
C PHE A 90 3.00 -10.45 -8.62
N LEU A 91 1.97 -10.73 -9.42
CA LEU A 91 0.79 -11.50 -9.00
C LEU A 91 1.12 -12.86 -8.40
N ASP A 92 2.14 -13.56 -8.92
CA ASP A 92 2.50 -14.90 -8.45
C ASP A 92 3.36 -14.91 -7.16
N SER A 93 3.91 -13.76 -6.74
CA SER A 93 4.92 -13.70 -5.67
C SER A 93 4.57 -12.78 -4.50
N CYS A 94 3.70 -11.80 -4.71
CA CYS A 94 3.31 -10.81 -3.71
C CYS A 94 1.89 -11.09 -3.18
N ASP A 95 1.64 -10.66 -1.95
CA ASP A 95 0.35 -10.80 -1.25
C ASP A 95 -0.07 -9.49 -0.53
N PHE A 96 0.70 -8.43 -0.76
CA PHE A 96 0.41 -7.04 -0.42
C PHE A 96 0.71 -6.18 -1.64
N TYR A 97 -0.14 -5.17 -1.93
CA TYR A 97 -0.04 -4.38 -3.16
C TYR A 97 -0.21 -2.89 -2.86
N THR A 98 0.83 -2.11 -3.16
CA THR A 98 0.80 -0.66 -3.02
C THR A 98 0.47 -0.03 -4.38
N ILE A 99 -0.79 0.33 -4.58
CA ILE A 99 -1.27 0.95 -5.83
C ILE A 99 -0.77 2.40 -5.94
N ASP A 100 0.05 2.68 -6.95
CA ASP A 100 0.54 4.02 -7.25
C ASP A 100 -0.42 4.75 -8.20
N VAL A 101 -1.07 5.78 -7.66
CA VAL A 101 -1.95 6.68 -8.44
C VAL A 101 -1.45 8.11 -8.48
N ALA A 102 -0.20 8.36 -8.08
CA ALA A 102 0.34 9.71 -7.98
C ALA A 102 0.29 10.46 -9.31
N GLU A 103 0.50 9.74 -10.43
CA GLU A 103 0.43 10.32 -11.76
C GLU A 103 -0.98 10.78 -12.17
N TYR A 104 -2.03 10.33 -11.50
CA TYR A 104 -3.42 10.69 -11.82
C TYR A 104 -3.95 11.84 -10.99
N ILE A 105 -3.24 12.24 -9.93
CA ILE A 105 -3.63 13.36 -9.08
C ILE A 105 -3.54 14.67 -9.86
N GLY A 106 -4.62 15.46 -9.83
CA GLY A 106 -4.73 16.74 -10.53
C GLY A 106 -4.93 16.64 -12.04
N LYS A 107 -4.97 15.42 -12.62
CA LYS A 107 -5.35 15.24 -14.03
C LYS A 107 -6.85 15.50 -14.20
N LYS A 108 -7.22 16.13 -15.32
CA LYS A 108 -8.62 16.44 -15.63
C LYS A 108 -9.46 15.16 -15.60
N THR A 109 -10.54 15.18 -14.81
CA THR A 109 -11.59 14.16 -14.78
C THR A 109 -12.75 14.62 -15.65
N ASP A 110 -13.59 13.69 -16.13
CA ASP A 110 -14.86 14.03 -16.78
C ASP A 110 -15.68 14.94 -15.87
N ASP A 111 -16.13 16.08 -16.41
CA ASP A 111 -16.87 17.09 -15.67
C ASP A 111 -18.21 16.51 -15.13
N ASN A 112 -18.84 15.56 -15.84
CA ASN A 112 -20.05 14.86 -15.37
C ASN A 112 -19.76 13.97 -14.15
N LEU A 113 -18.59 13.32 -14.11
CA LEU A 113 -18.19 12.51 -12.95
C LEU A 113 -17.92 13.39 -11.74
N VAL A 114 -17.34 14.58 -11.95
CA VAL A 114 -17.13 15.56 -10.87
C VAL A 114 -18.47 16.08 -10.35
N GLU A 115 -19.44 16.39 -11.23
CA GLU A 115 -20.77 16.82 -10.81
C GLU A 115 -21.51 15.74 -10.01
N SER A 116 -21.46 14.48 -10.47
CA SER A 116 -22.02 13.34 -9.74
C SER A 116 -21.34 13.15 -8.38
N PHE A 117 -20.00 13.28 -8.33
CA PHE A 117 -19.24 13.25 -7.08
C PHE A 117 -19.67 14.37 -6.14
N CYS A 118 -19.84 15.60 -6.63
CA CYS A 118 -20.32 16.71 -5.81
C CYS A 118 -21.69 16.39 -5.20
N GLY A 119 -22.68 15.98 -6.02
CA GLY A 119 -24.02 15.65 -5.57
C GLY A 119 -24.06 14.53 -4.52
N GLN A 120 -23.26 13.48 -4.69
CA GLN A 120 -23.18 12.37 -3.73
C GLN A 120 -22.57 12.77 -2.37
N ASN A 121 -21.78 13.85 -2.35
CA ASN A 121 -21.01 14.29 -1.19
C ASN A 121 -21.55 15.58 -0.55
N GLU A 122 -22.65 16.16 -1.06
CA GLU A 122 -23.31 17.34 -0.46
C GLU A 122 -23.64 17.16 1.03
N LYS A 123 -23.91 15.92 1.46
CA LYS A 123 -24.15 15.57 2.87
C LYS A 123 -23.01 15.95 3.82
N TYR A 124 -21.82 16.20 3.29
CA TYR A 124 -20.66 16.63 4.07
C TYR A 124 -20.55 18.15 4.20
N ILE A 125 -21.35 18.94 3.47
CA ILE A 125 -21.34 20.41 3.56
C ILE A 125 -21.71 20.86 4.98
N GLY A 126 -20.96 21.84 5.50
CA GLY A 126 -21.06 22.32 6.87
C GLY A 126 -19.86 21.89 7.70
N GLU A 127 -20.06 21.75 9.00
CA GLU A 127 -18.99 21.35 9.91
C GLU A 127 -18.85 19.83 9.96
N LEU A 128 -17.76 19.30 9.39
CA LEU A 128 -17.43 17.88 9.42
C LEU A 128 -16.53 17.58 10.63
N SER A 129 -17.06 16.84 11.61
CA SER A 129 -16.25 16.36 12.74
C SER A 129 -15.38 15.17 12.31
N LEU A 130 -14.08 15.30 12.54
CA LEU A 130 -13.06 14.29 12.31
C LEU A 130 -12.53 13.79 13.67
N PRO A 131 -12.89 12.56 14.08
CA PRO A 131 -12.46 12.01 15.36
C PRO A 131 -10.94 12.10 15.56
N GLY A 132 -10.51 12.77 16.64
CA GLY A 132 -9.09 12.96 16.97
C GLY A 132 -8.37 14.06 16.20
N LEU A 133 -9.01 14.69 15.21
CA LEU A 133 -8.41 15.75 14.37
C LEU A 133 -9.13 17.10 14.46
N GLY A 134 -10.33 17.15 15.06
CA GLY A 134 -11.13 18.36 15.22
C GLY A 134 -12.28 18.43 14.23
N SER A 135 -12.66 19.62 13.81
CA SER A 135 -13.67 19.81 12.75
C SER A 135 -13.10 20.59 11.58
N VAL A 136 -13.66 20.35 10.40
CA VAL A 136 -13.32 21.04 9.17
C VAL A 136 -14.59 21.60 8.57
N GLU A 137 -14.58 22.89 8.21
CA GLU A 137 -15.65 23.47 7.41
C GLU A 137 -15.54 22.99 5.96
N VAL A 138 -16.60 22.33 5.50
CA VAL A 138 -16.69 21.79 4.14
C VAL A 138 -17.69 22.62 3.36
N THR A 139 -17.23 23.21 2.26
CA THR A 139 -18.08 23.95 1.32
C THR A 139 -18.29 23.13 0.04
N ALA A 140 -19.29 23.53 -0.76
CA ALA A 140 -19.50 22.94 -2.09
C ALA A 140 -18.26 23.12 -2.98
N GLU A 141 -17.58 24.26 -2.87
CA GLU A 141 -16.32 24.55 -3.58
C GLU A 141 -15.20 23.60 -3.15
N LEU A 142 -15.08 23.29 -1.86
CA LEU A 142 -14.07 22.35 -1.36
C LEU A 142 -14.33 20.94 -1.91
N ILE A 143 -15.58 20.48 -1.88
CA ILE A 143 -15.96 19.17 -2.46
C ILE A 143 -15.58 19.14 -3.95
N LYS A 144 -15.92 20.19 -4.70
CA LYS A 144 -15.58 20.29 -6.13
C LYS A 144 -14.06 20.26 -6.35
N GLN A 145 -13.29 21.00 -5.56
CA GLN A 145 -11.82 21.02 -5.64
C GLN A 145 -11.21 19.64 -5.34
N VAL A 146 -11.72 18.95 -4.32
CA VAL A 146 -11.30 17.58 -3.97
C VAL A 146 -11.63 16.62 -5.12
N GLY A 147 -12.84 16.69 -5.67
CA GLY A 147 -13.26 15.89 -6.83
C GLY A 147 -12.35 16.12 -8.03
N GLN A 148 -12.12 17.38 -8.42
CA GLN A 148 -11.23 17.73 -9.53
C GLN A 148 -9.78 17.28 -9.32
N LYS A 149 -9.32 17.24 -8.07
CA LYS A 149 -7.93 16.90 -7.74
C LYS A 149 -7.69 15.40 -7.58
N TYR A 150 -8.62 14.67 -6.97
CA TYR A 150 -8.36 13.29 -6.52
C TYR A 150 -9.33 12.24 -7.09
N LEU A 151 -10.47 12.62 -7.68
CA LEU A 151 -11.45 11.65 -8.17
C LEU A 151 -10.87 10.73 -9.23
N ASN A 152 -10.11 11.28 -10.20
CA ASN A 152 -9.44 10.47 -11.20
C ASN A 152 -8.51 9.42 -10.58
N ALA A 153 -7.68 9.83 -9.62
CA ALA A 153 -6.76 8.92 -8.95
C ALA A 153 -7.49 7.79 -8.21
N ALA A 154 -8.62 8.08 -7.56
CA ALA A 154 -9.45 7.06 -6.94
C ALA A 154 -10.08 6.10 -7.95
N ILE A 155 -10.54 6.61 -9.10
CA ILE A 155 -11.09 5.79 -10.20
C ILE A 155 -10.01 4.86 -10.76
N GLU A 156 -8.80 5.37 -11.03
CA GLU A 156 -7.71 4.55 -11.57
C GLU A 156 -7.23 3.51 -10.57
N ALA A 157 -7.20 3.82 -9.26
CA ALA A 157 -6.96 2.80 -8.23
C ALA A 157 -8.00 1.67 -8.31
N GLY A 158 -9.28 2.03 -8.48
CA GLY A 158 -10.38 1.06 -8.60
C GLY A 158 -10.35 0.21 -9.87
N LYS A 159 -9.58 0.58 -10.90
CA LYS A 159 -9.36 -0.27 -12.09
C LYS A 159 -8.25 -1.30 -11.89
N ILE A 160 -7.33 -1.02 -10.97
CA ILE A 160 -6.19 -1.91 -10.64
C ILE A 160 -6.61 -2.96 -9.62
N TYR A 161 -7.50 -2.60 -8.69
CA TYR A 161 -8.10 -3.47 -7.68
C TYR A 161 -9.03 -4.53 -8.30
#